data_AF-A0A1G9N4L9-F1
#
_entry.id   AF-A0A1G9N4L9-F1
#
_cell.length_a   1.000
_cell.length_b   1.000
_cell.length_c   1.000
_cell.angle_alpha   90.00
_cell.angle_beta   90.00
_cell.angle_gamma   90.00
#
_symmetry.space_group_name_H-M   'P 1'
#
loop_
_entity.id
_entity.type
_entity.pdbx_description
1 polymer ?
#
loop_
_entity_poly.entity_id
_entity_poly.type
_entity_poly.pdbx_seq_one_letter_code
_entity_poly.pdbx_strand_id
1 'polypeptide(L)'
;MNCSSIVELAEHIVELKNMGISVCIFMGAGVSSSAGVPSANTIMKDIEEKYPYAVKRAQKNRTYGEYTRCLKPGVRKEILKQYMEEPQVNIAHLYLGSFVKKGYVDRIITTNPE
;
A
#
# COMPACT_ATOMS: atom_id res chain seq x y z
N MET A 1 15.63 -20.34 0.81
CA MET A 1 15.04 -19.35 1.72
C MET A 1 14.45 -20.15 2.87
N ASN A 2 15.02 -20.05 4.08
CA ASN A 2 14.38 -20.65 5.25
C ASN A 2 13.06 -19.91 5.47
N CYS A 3 11.96 -20.66 5.43
CA CYS A 3 10.66 -20.14 5.80
C CYS A 3 10.66 -20.04 7.33
N SER A 4 11.23 -18.96 7.86
CA SER A 4 11.13 -18.71 9.29
C SER A 4 9.66 -18.55 9.66
N SER A 5 9.25 -19.25 10.71
CA SER A 5 7.88 -19.16 11.19
C SER A 5 7.58 -17.74 11.72
N ILE A 6 6.30 -17.38 11.82
CA ILE A 6 5.91 -16.10 12.43
C ILE A 6 6.42 -15.97 13.88
N VAL A 7 6.60 -17.11 14.57
CA VAL A 7 7.12 -17.17 15.93
C VAL A 7 8.61 -16.83 15.94
N GLU A 8 9.40 -17.43 15.07
CA GLU A 8 10.84 -17.14 14.94
C GLU A 8 11.07 -15.66 14.58
N LEU A 9 10.24 -15.09 13.70
CA LEU A 9 10.32 -13.68 13.37
C LEU A 9 10.04 -12.80 14.60
N ALA A 10 9.03 -13.15 15.40
CA ALA A 10 8.70 -12.41 16.61
C ALA A 10 9.83 -12.47 17.65
N GLU A 11 10.42 -13.65 17.86
CA GLU A 11 11.58 -13.84 18.75
C GLU A 11 12.76 -12.99 18.29
N HIS A 12 13.09 -13.02 17.00
CA HIS A 12 14.17 -12.22 16.44
C HIS A 12 13.95 -10.71 16.62
N ILE A 13 12.73 -10.21 16.41
CA ILE A 13 12.40 -8.79 16.61
C ILE A 13 12.55 -8.38 18.09
N VAL A 14 12.25 -9.28 19.02
CA VAL A 14 12.45 -9.04 20.46
C VAL A 14 13.94 -8.97 20.80
N GLU A 15 14.75 -9.89 20.26
CA GLU A 15 16.21 -9.90 20.44
C GLU A 15 16.85 -8.59 19.93
N LEU A 16 16.50 -8.18 18.71
CA LEU A 16 16.99 -6.93 18.12
C LEU A 16 16.67 -5.72 19.02
N LYS A 17 15.43 -5.62 19.51
CA LYS A 17 15.06 -4.54 20.42
C LYS A 17 15.88 -4.54 21.71
N ASN A 18 16.12 -5.72 22.30
CA ASN A 18 16.93 -5.83 23.51
C ASN A 18 18.40 -5.40 23.28
N MET A 19 18.89 -5.51 22.04
CA MET A 19 20.19 -5.00 21.61
C MET A 19 20.16 -3.49 21.27
N GLY A 20 19.02 -2.83 21.40
CA GLY A 20 18.85 -1.42 21.00
C GLY A 20 18.73 -1.21 19.48
N ILE A 21 18.42 -2.26 18.73
CA ILE A 21 18.25 -2.23 17.27
C ILE A 21 16.75 -2.25 16.94
N SER A 22 16.30 -1.28 16.17
CA SER A 22 14.93 -1.15 15.66
C SER A 22 14.79 -1.72 14.25
N VAL A 23 13.57 -2.14 13.90
CA VAL A 23 13.25 -2.69 12.59
C VAL A 23 12.66 -1.62 11.67
N CYS A 24 13.05 -1.65 10.40
CA CYS A 24 12.40 -0.90 9.33
C CYS A 24 11.38 -1.79 8.63
N ILE A 25 10.14 -1.32 8.48
CA ILE A 25 9.06 -2.03 7.77
C ILE A 25 8.87 -1.44 6.38
N PHE A 26 8.84 -2.29 5.37
CA PHE A 26 8.40 -1.96 4.01
C PHE A 26 6.99 -2.50 3.78
N MET A 27 6.04 -1.63 3.45
CA MET A 27 4.65 -2.02 3.23
C MET A 27 4.05 -1.38 1.97
N GLY A 28 3.20 -2.13 1.27
CA GLY A 28 2.45 -1.63 0.12
C GLY A 28 0.96 -1.90 0.25
N ALA A 29 0.24 -1.76 -0.87
CA ALA A 29 -1.23 -1.71 -0.89
C ALA A 29 -1.91 -2.96 -0.31
N GLY A 30 -1.19 -4.09 -0.23
CA GLY A 30 -1.68 -5.30 0.42
C GLY A 30 -2.08 -5.09 1.88
N VAL A 31 -1.36 -4.25 2.63
CA VAL A 31 -1.68 -3.94 4.04
C VAL A 31 -3.01 -3.21 4.17
N SER A 32 -3.40 -2.44 3.16
CA SER A 32 -4.63 -1.61 3.16
C SER A 32 -5.78 -2.24 2.36
N SER A 33 -5.57 -3.41 1.76
CA SER A 33 -6.59 -4.09 0.93
C SER A 33 -7.87 -4.43 1.68
N SER A 34 -7.77 -4.80 2.96
CA SER A 34 -8.93 -5.04 3.85
C SER A 34 -9.55 -3.75 4.39
N ALA A 35 -8.91 -2.63 4.12
CA ALA A 35 -9.31 -1.30 4.51
C ALA A 35 -9.80 -0.55 3.25
N GLY A 36 -10.56 -1.19 2.36
CA GLY A 36 -11.24 -0.49 1.25
C GLY A 36 -10.34 0.22 0.22
N VAL A 37 -9.02 0.27 0.40
CA VAL A 37 -8.07 0.92 -0.53
C VAL A 37 -7.88 -0.05 -1.70
N PRO A 38 -8.31 0.34 -2.92
CA PRO A 38 -8.14 -0.52 -4.08
C PRO A 38 -6.67 -0.69 -4.40
N SER A 39 -6.29 -1.90 -4.81
CA SER A 39 -4.97 -2.10 -5.40
C SER A 39 -4.83 -1.30 -6.70
N ALA A 40 -3.60 -1.03 -7.13
CA ALA A 40 -3.34 -0.41 -8.44
C ALA A 40 -4.04 -1.18 -9.59
N ASN A 41 -4.09 -2.51 -9.50
CA ASN A 41 -4.79 -3.37 -10.46
C ASN A 41 -6.31 -3.14 -10.44
N THR A 42 -6.89 -2.93 -9.27
CA THR A 42 -8.32 -2.61 -9.12
C THR A 42 -8.63 -1.28 -9.79
N ILE A 43 -7.82 -0.23 -9.53
CA ILE A 43 -8.00 1.08 -10.17
C ILE A 43 -7.82 0.97 -11.69
N MET A 44 -6.86 0.17 -12.15
CA MET A 44 -6.64 -0.05 -13.59
C MET A 44 -7.86 -0.68 -14.27
N LYS A 45 -8.55 -1.64 -13.62
CA LYS A 45 -9.79 -2.22 -14.16
C LYS A 45 -10.91 -1.18 -14.27
N ASP A 46 -11.08 -0.35 -13.24
CA ASP A 46 -12.03 0.76 -13.27
C ASP A 46 -11.73 1.75 -14.41
N ILE A 47 -10.45 2.03 -14.67
CA ILE A 47 -10.02 2.87 -15.79
C ILE A 47 -10.33 2.20 -17.13
N GLU A 48 -10.10 0.90 -17.25
CA GLU A 48 -10.39 0.14 -18.47
C GLU A 48 -11.88 0.15 -18.82
N GLU A 49 -12.74 0.03 -17.81
CA GLU A 49 -14.19 0.03 -17.99
C GLU A 49 -14.75 1.44 -18.25
N LYS A 50 -14.35 2.44 -17.45
CA LYS A 50 -14.95 3.79 -17.46
C LYS A 50 -14.31 4.73 -18.47
N TYR A 51 -13.05 4.49 -18.87
CA TYR A 51 -12.27 5.42 -19.69
C TYR A 51 -11.50 4.71 -20.82
N PRO A 52 -12.19 4.08 -21.79
CA PRO A 52 -11.55 3.33 -22.88
C PRO A 52 -10.59 4.18 -23.74
N TYR A 53 -10.80 5.51 -23.78
CA TYR A 53 -9.87 6.43 -24.45
C TYR A 53 -8.48 6.45 -23.79
N ALA A 54 -8.39 6.28 -22.47
CA ALA A 54 -7.14 6.28 -21.73
C ALA A 54 -6.36 4.99 -22.02
N VAL A 55 -7.07 3.85 -22.08
CA VAL A 55 -6.51 2.56 -22.49
C VAL A 55 -5.96 2.62 -23.92
N LYS A 56 -6.72 3.21 -24.85
CA LYS A 56 -6.27 3.39 -26.23
C LYS A 56 -5.00 4.25 -26.34
N ARG A 57 -4.84 5.24 -25.45
CA ARG A 57 -3.66 6.12 -25.39
C ARG A 57 -2.46 5.49 -24.69
N ALA A 58 -2.69 4.59 -23.73
CA ALA A 58 -1.62 3.88 -23.02
C ALA A 58 -0.83 2.89 -23.90
N GLN A 59 -1.26 2.68 -25.14
CA GLN A 59 -0.59 1.83 -26.14
C GLN A 59 -0.26 0.43 -25.58
N LYS A 60 0.97 -0.09 -25.80
CA LYS A 60 1.39 -1.43 -25.36
C LYS A 60 1.68 -1.54 -23.86
N ASN A 61 1.79 -0.43 -23.14
CA ASN A 61 2.19 -0.43 -21.72
C ASN A 61 0.98 -0.25 -20.81
N ARG A 62 0.39 -1.38 -20.41
CA ARG A 62 -0.74 -1.41 -19.47
C ARG A 62 -0.25 -1.37 -18.04
N THR A 63 0.23 -0.20 -17.60
CA THR A 63 0.64 0.03 -16.22
C THR A 63 -0.23 1.10 -15.58
N TYR A 64 -0.35 1.06 -14.24
CA TYR A 64 -1.07 2.08 -13.49
C TYR A 64 -0.55 3.49 -13.78
N GLY A 65 0.78 3.65 -13.88
CA GLY A 65 1.42 4.92 -14.24
C GLY A 65 1.02 5.41 -15.63
N GLU A 66 0.98 4.51 -16.63
CA GLU A 66 0.59 4.89 -17.99
C GLU A 66 -0.90 5.20 -18.11
N TYR A 67 -1.75 4.42 -17.43
CA TYR A 67 -3.19 4.67 -17.41
C TYR A 67 -3.51 6.02 -16.77
N THR A 68 -2.92 6.30 -15.60
CA THR A 68 -3.11 7.58 -14.91
C THR A 68 -2.53 8.77 -15.68
N ARG A 69 -1.44 8.58 -16.44
CA ARG A 69 -0.87 9.60 -17.35
C ARG A 69 -1.80 9.93 -18.52
N CYS A 70 -2.53 8.94 -19.02
CA CYS A 70 -3.43 9.08 -20.17
C CYS A 70 -4.81 9.65 -19.82
N LEU A 71 -5.16 9.71 -18.53
CA LEU A 71 -6.38 10.36 -18.05
C LEU A 71 -6.30 11.89 -18.15
N LYS A 72 -7.44 12.53 -18.38
CA LYS A 72 -7.54 13.99 -18.22
C LYS A 72 -7.27 14.37 -16.76
N PRO A 73 -6.60 15.51 -16.48
CA PRO A 73 -6.23 15.89 -15.11
C PRO A 73 -7.39 15.90 -14.09
N GLY A 74 -8.57 16.39 -14.49
CA GLY A 74 -9.77 16.39 -13.64
C GLY A 74 -10.32 15.00 -13.35
N VAL A 75 -10.26 14.10 -14.33
CA VAL A 75 -10.71 12.70 -14.19
C VAL A 75 -9.80 11.93 -13.25
N ARG A 76 -8.48 12.12 -13.36
CA ARG A 76 -7.51 11.48 -12.45
C ARG A 76 -7.79 11.83 -10.99
N LYS A 77 -8.09 13.12 -10.71
CA LYS A 77 -8.42 13.57 -9.36
C LYS A 77 -9.72 12.94 -8.86
N GLU A 78 -10.73 12.87 -9.71
CA GLU A 78 -12.05 12.32 -9.36
C GLU A 78 -11.98 10.83 -9.02
N ILE A 79 -11.30 10.02 -9.84
CA ILE A 79 -11.11 8.59 -9.58
C ILE A 79 -10.40 8.36 -8.25
N LEU A 80 -9.30 9.07 -7.99
CA LEU A 80 -8.54 8.89 -6.75
C LEU A 80 -9.33 9.36 -5.53
N LYS A 81 -10.09 10.45 -5.66
CA LYS A 81 -10.94 10.99 -4.60
C LYS A 81 -11.98 9.97 -4.11
N GLN A 82 -12.58 9.22 -5.02
CA GLN A 82 -13.55 8.16 -4.67
C GLN A 82 -12.99 7.09 -3.72
N TYR A 83 -11.68 6.88 -3.72
CA TYR A 83 -11.02 5.89 -2.86
C TYR A 83 -10.33 6.49 -1.64
N MET A 84 -10.30 7.83 -1.53
CA MET A 84 -9.64 8.55 -0.43
C MET A 84 -10.64 9.21 0.53
N GLU A 85 -11.94 9.20 0.23
CA GLU A 85 -12.96 9.90 1.02
C GLU A 85 -13.30 9.24 2.36
N GLU A 86 -12.91 7.98 2.60
CA GLU A 86 -13.04 7.36 3.92
C GLU A 86 -11.66 6.96 4.48
N PRO A 87 -11.35 7.30 5.75
CA PRO A 87 -10.12 6.88 6.40
C PRO A 87 -10.19 5.41 6.73
N GLN A 88 -9.32 4.62 6.12
CA GLN A 88 -9.39 3.17 6.25
C GLN A 88 -8.25 2.65 7.13
N VAL A 89 -8.34 2.93 8.43
CA VAL A 89 -7.47 2.32 9.44
C VAL A 89 -7.98 0.92 9.72
N ASN A 90 -7.20 -0.10 9.33
CA ASN A 90 -7.47 -1.49 9.71
C ASN A 90 -6.61 -1.94 10.89
N ILE A 91 -6.82 -3.18 11.34
CA ILE A 91 -6.10 -3.75 12.48
C ILE A 91 -4.58 -3.84 12.28
N ALA A 92 -4.11 -3.97 11.04
CA ALA A 92 -2.67 -3.99 10.75
C ALA A 92 -2.03 -2.63 11.06
N HIS A 93 -2.71 -1.53 10.74
CA HIS A 93 -2.27 -0.18 11.11
C HIS A 93 -2.24 0.03 12.63
N LEU A 94 -3.21 -0.53 13.37
CA LEU A 94 -3.24 -0.46 14.84
C LEU A 94 -2.07 -1.22 15.48
N TYR A 95 -1.74 -2.41 14.95
CA TYR A 95 -0.57 -3.16 15.40
C TYR A 95 0.74 -2.45 15.05
N LEU A 96 0.82 -1.86 13.87
CA LEU A 96 1.97 -1.08 13.45
C LEU A 96 2.21 0.11 14.39
N GLY A 97 1.16 0.85 14.74
CA GLY A 97 1.22 1.90 15.75
C GLY A 97 1.69 1.39 17.12
N SER A 98 1.26 0.18 17.51
CA SER A 98 1.72 -0.46 18.75
C SER A 98 3.20 -0.83 18.71
N PHE A 99 3.73 -1.27 17.56
CA PHE A 99 5.16 -1.58 17.40
C PHE A 99 6.03 -0.33 17.47
N VAL A 100 5.60 0.76 16.83
CA VAL A 100 6.27 2.06 16.91
C VAL A 100 6.26 2.57 18.35
N LYS A 101 5.09 2.60 19.00
CA LYS A 101 4.95 3.06 20.40
C LYS A 101 5.82 2.27 21.37
N LYS A 102 6.01 0.97 21.12
CA LYS A 102 6.84 0.09 21.96
C LYS A 102 8.31 0.05 21.54
N GLY A 103 8.73 0.81 20.52
CA GLY A 103 10.13 0.89 20.08
C GLY A 103 10.65 -0.36 19.36
N TYR A 104 9.78 -1.18 18.79
CA TYR A 104 10.21 -2.30 17.91
C TYR A 104 10.49 -1.83 16.48
N VAL A 105 9.82 -0.77 16.05
CA VAL A 105 9.90 -0.21 14.69
C VAL A 105 10.19 1.27 14.79
N ASP A 106 11.18 1.75 14.04
CA ASP A 106 11.54 3.17 13.99
C ASP A 106 11.13 3.85 12.67
N ARG A 107 10.94 3.05 11.62
CA ARG A 107 10.72 3.53 10.26
C ARG A 107 9.75 2.62 9.52
N ILE A 108 8.85 3.27 8.81
CA ILE A 108 7.90 2.65 7.89
C ILE A 108 8.13 3.30 6.53
N ILE A 109 8.39 2.47 5.52
CA ILE A 109 8.52 2.88 4.12
C ILE A 109 7.32 2.31 3.39
N THR A 110 6.50 3.19 2.81
CA THR A 110 5.29 2.77 2.10
C THR A 110 5.15 3.40 0.72
N THR A 111 4.55 2.64 -0.20
CA THR A 111 4.08 3.15 -1.49
C THR A 111 2.59 3.50 -1.47
N ASN A 112 1.95 3.37 -0.31
CA ASN A 112 0.55 3.69 -0.12
C ASN A 112 0.38 5.21 0.01
N PRO A 113 -0.64 5.79 -0.65
CA PRO A 113 -0.86 7.24 -0.61
C PRO A 113 -1.67 7.73 0.61
N GLU A 114 -2.32 6.85 1.38
CA GLU A 114 -2.98 7.17 2.66
C GLU A 114 -2.00 7.33 3.83
#